data_AF-A0A7M1AY67-F1
#
_entry.id   AF-A0A7M1AY67-F1
#
_cell.length_a   1.000
_cell.length_b   1.000
_cell.length_c   1.000
_cell.angle_alpha   90.00
_cell.angle_beta   90.00
_cell.angle_gamma   90.00
#
_symmetry.space_group_name_H-M   'P 1'
#
loop_
_entity.id
_entity.type
_entity.pdbx_description
1 polymer ?
#
loop_
_entity_poly.entity_id
_entity_poly.type
_entity_poly.pdbx_seq_one_letter_code
_entity_poly.pdbx_strand_id
1 'polypeptide(L)'
;MATAHVFIVDYNTFKYHLEYLFAGTGAGNKVIDFNNVSTTTLHAQSENNLVGMIADINRIRVNDYVLFYLQQNYQMGIYEGKFYGIFKVIERRGFIDNNDSQQFLKNELQKSLTFRILLQADDVYADGVTEWEALDEISSIQSPNQMLWSLIYRKLKGNRGNTMITIYEFDRIKQLIRNKNNRNVLTGNYFTFNTQSQKIESCTQQNRYTGRQSNINLLPRLINKYSRNLQFEIHLQAYILQNLENITPFSNEQIEWIGNEVSCGVGMQRIDIMLSTVRNTNRVCIPIELKSTEAYLSITTQLQRYVDWIQQYYLPNRPSDLEPMIISRKISNKTSQNYLNLVAEFNTFNRRNNLQLRYVEFDIITNNINFVEVIY
;
A
#
# COMPACT_ATOMS: atom_id res chain seq x y z
N MET A 1 15.37 -2.32 -1.55
CA MET A 1 14.10 -1.76 -1.04
C MET A 1 13.39 -2.88 -0.32
N ALA A 2 12.85 -2.64 0.88
CA ALA A 2 11.97 -3.62 1.49
C ALA A 2 10.91 -2.90 2.32
N THR A 3 9.82 -2.50 1.64
CA THR A 3 8.60 -2.06 2.30
C THR A 3 7.99 -3.26 3.03
N ALA A 4 7.33 -3.04 4.16
CA ALA A 4 6.61 -4.10 4.85
C ALA A 4 5.10 -3.94 4.69
N HIS A 5 4.41 -5.06 4.47
CA HIS A 5 2.98 -5.11 4.25
C HIS A 5 2.34 -6.11 5.21
N VAL A 6 1.24 -5.71 5.85
CA VAL A 6 0.44 -6.57 6.72
C VAL A 6 -0.79 -7.04 5.96
N PHE A 7 -0.86 -8.34 5.72
CA PHE A 7 -2.02 -9.00 5.11
C PHE A 7 -2.96 -9.54 6.18
N ILE A 8 -4.26 -9.34 5.95
CA ILE A 8 -5.30 -9.70 6.90
C ILE A 8 -5.85 -11.06 6.54
N VAL A 9 -5.76 -11.98 7.48
CA VAL A 9 -6.19 -13.36 7.33
C VAL A 9 -7.16 -13.74 8.43
N ASP A 10 -8.04 -14.66 8.11
CA ASP A 10 -8.95 -15.27 9.09
C ASP A 10 -8.48 -16.68 9.43
N TYR A 11 -9.19 -17.30 10.37
CA TYR A 11 -8.89 -18.65 10.86
C TYR A 11 -8.83 -19.72 9.76
N ASN A 12 -9.56 -19.52 8.65
CA ASN A 12 -9.62 -20.48 7.56
C ASN A 12 -8.50 -20.24 6.55
N THR A 13 -8.31 -18.99 6.14
CA THR A 13 -7.39 -18.62 5.07
C THR A 13 -5.92 -18.63 5.50
N PHE A 14 -5.61 -18.40 6.78
CA PHE A 14 -4.22 -18.24 7.22
C PHE A 14 -3.35 -19.47 6.91
N LYS A 15 -3.86 -20.68 7.19
CA LYS A 15 -3.19 -21.95 6.88
C LYS A 15 -2.75 -22.03 5.41
N TYR A 16 -3.64 -21.71 4.48
CA TYR A 16 -3.35 -21.84 3.05
C TYR A 16 -2.36 -20.81 2.52
N HIS A 17 -2.31 -19.61 3.12
CA HIS A 17 -1.26 -18.63 2.78
C HIS A 17 0.14 -19.17 3.13
N LEU A 18 0.27 -19.85 4.27
CA LEU A 18 1.52 -20.47 4.70
C LEU A 18 1.88 -21.68 3.84
N GLU A 19 0.91 -22.57 3.63
CA GLU A 19 1.15 -23.85 2.94
C GLU A 19 1.51 -23.68 1.46
N TYR A 20 0.96 -22.65 0.81
CA TYR A 20 1.19 -22.37 -0.61
C TYR A 20 2.08 -21.14 -0.85
N LEU A 21 2.63 -20.55 0.22
CA LEU A 21 3.54 -19.40 0.21
C LEU A 21 3.05 -18.27 -0.71
N PHE A 22 1.82 -17.80 -0.47
CA PHE A 22 1.29 -16.61 -1.12
C PHE A 22 0.64 -15.69 -0.08
N ALA A 23 0.48 -14.41 -0.42
CA ALA A 23 -0.36 -13.47 0.31
C ALA A 23 -1.50 -13.02 -0.62
N GLY A 24 -2.74 -12.98 -0.11
CA GLY A 24 -3.91 -12.68 -0.93
C GLY A 24 -4.94 -11.81 -0.25
N THR A 25 -5.68 -11.02 -1.04
CA THR A 25 -6.84 -10.26 -0.59
C THR A 25 -7.92 -10.18 -1.67
N GLY A 26 -9.17 -9.88 -1.30
CA GLY A 26 -10.29 -9.80 -2.24
C GLY A 26 -11.49 -9.04 -1.70
N ALA A 27 -12.43 -8.72 -2.60
CA ALA A 27 -13.61 -7.89 -2.31
C ALA A 27 -14.90 -8.73 -2.31
N GLY A 28 -14.96 -9.76 -1.45
CA GLY A 28 -16.11 -10.66 -1.39
C GLY A 28 -16.37 -11.36 -2.73
N ASN A 29 -17.61 -11.30 -3.22
CA ASN A 29 -18.02 -12.00 -4.45
C ASN A 29 -17.78 -11.20 -5.74
N LYS A 30 -17.03 -10.09 -5.68
CA LYS A 30 -16.79 -9.24 -6.85
C LYS A 30 -15.80 -9.89 -7.81
N VAL A 31 -16.01 -9.65 -9.11
CA VAL A 31 -15.18 -10.10 -10.23
C VAL A 31 -14.63 -8.87 -10.94
N ILE A 32 -13.40 -8.93 -11.42
CA ILE A 32 -12.79 -7.86 -12.23
C ILE A 32 -13.17 -8.11 -13.70
N ASP A 33 -13.96 -7.22 -14.30
CA ASP A 33 -14.37 -7.26 -15.70
C ASP A 33 -13.67 -6.20 -16.57
N PHE A 34 -12.76 -5.41 -15.99
CA PHE A 34 -12.10 -4.28 -16.63
C PHE A 34 -10.57 -4.42 -16.77
N ASN A 35 -10.00 -5.60 -16.49
CA ASN A 35 -8.56 -5.83 -16.69
C ASN A 35 -8.25 -5.95 -18.18
N ASN A 36 -7.40 -5.08 -18.71
CA ASN A 36 -7.11 -4.94 -20.14
C ASN A 36 -8.34 -4.58 -21.00
N VAL A 37 -9.37 -3.96 -20.40
CA VAL A 37 -10.64 -3.61 -21.05
C VAL A 37 -11.00 -2.15 -20.75
N SER A 38 -11.59 -1.44 -21.71
CA SER A 38 -11.91 -0.01 -21.59
C SER A 38 -13.24 0.28 -20.86
N THR A 39 -14.11 -0.71 -20.77
CA THR A 39 -15.47 -0.62 -20.19
C THR A 39 -15.64 -1.60 -19.02
N THR A 40 -16.64 -1.35 -18.18
CA THR A 40 -17.05 -2.22 -17.07
C THR A 40 -18.56 -2.17 -16.93
N THR A 41 -19.15 -3.25 -16.45
CA THR A 41 -20.55 -3.34 -16.02
C THR A 41 -20.72 -3.03 -14.53
N LEU A 42 -19.62 -2.89 -13.79
CA LEU A 42 -19.64 -2.64 -12.35
C LEU A 42 -20.11 -1.22 -12.04
N HIS A 43 -20.86 -1.09 -10.95
CA HIS A 43 -21.18 0.19 -10.36
C HIS A 43 -19.89 0.94 -9.97
N ALA A 44 -19.86 2.25 -10.15
CA ALA A 44 -18.66 3.08 -9.95
C ALA A 44 -17.99 2.90 -8.57
N GLN A 45 -18.78 2.76 -7.51
CA GLN A 45 -18.23 2.50 -6.17
C GLN A 45 -17.56 1.13 -6.06
N SER A 46 -18.11 0.10 -6.73
CA SER A 46 -17.49 -1.24 -6.78
C SER A 46 -16.22 -1.23 -7.62
N GLU A 47 -16.24 -0.53 -8.77
CA GLU A 47 -15.06 -0.31 -9.60
C GLU A 47 -13.95 0.36 -8.78
N ASN A 48 -14.24 1.49 -8.13
CA ASN A 48 -13.27 2.23 -7.34
C ASN A 48 -12.69 1.39 -6.20
N ASN A 49 -13.51 0.61 -5.49
CA ASN A 49 -13.01 -0.28 -4.45
C ASN A 49 -12.00 -1.31 -5.01
N LEU A 50 -12.34 -1.97 -6.13
CA LEU A 50 -11.44 -2.93 -6.77
C LEU A 50 -10.15 -2.26 -7.28
N VAL A 51 -10.25 -1.07 -7.87
CA VAL A 51 -9.07 -0.31 -8.33
C VAL A 51 -8.20 0.13 -7.16
N GLY A 52 -8.78 0.48 -6.01
CA GLY A 52 -8.04 0.75 -4.78
C GLY A 52 -7.26 -0.47 -4.29
N MET A 53 -7.86 -1.67 -4.36
CA MET A 53 -7.14 -2.91 -4.04
C MET A 53 -6.07 -3.25 -5.07
N ILE A 54 -6.25 -2.86 -6.34
CA ILE A 54 -5.21 -2.93 -7.36
C ILE A 54 -4.06 -1.97 -7.03
N ALA A 55 -4.34 -0.73 -6.62
CA ALA A 55 -3.32 0.18 -6.13
C ALA A 55 -2.55 -0.45 -4.94
N ASP A 56 -3.27 -1.08 -4.01
CA ASP A 56 -2.69 -1.73 -2.85
C ASP A 56 -1.75 -2.90 -3.19
N ILE A 57 -2.04 -3.69 -4.23
CA ILE A 57 -1.14 -4.75 -4.66
C ILE A 57 -0.02 -4.22 -5.57
N ASN A 58 -0.29 -3.18 -6.35
CA ASN A 58 0.67 -2.56 -7.26
C ASN A 58 1.76 -1.77 -6.53
N ARG A 59 1.60 -1.39 -5.26
CA ARG A 59 2.70 -0.78 -4.48
C ARG A 59 3.79 -1.80 -4.11
N ILE A 60 3.46 -3.09 -4.04
CA ILE A 60 4.36 -4.13 -3.53
C ILE A 60 5.47 -4.40 -4.55
N ARG A 61 6.70 -4.58 -4.06
CA ARG A 61 7.88 -4.93 -4.85
C ARG A 61 8.46 -6.28 -4.44
N VAL A 62 9.19 -6.90 -5.37
CA VAL A 62 10.02 -8.06 -5.05
C VAL A 62 11.02 -7.66 -3.96
N ASN A 63 11.22 -8.54 -2.98
CA ASN A 63 11.99 -8.35 -1.74
C ASN A 63 11.31 -7.51 -0.65
N ASP A 64 10.09 -7.02 -0.86
CA ASP A 64 9.29 -6.46 0.24
C ASP A 64 8.99 -7.55 1.29
N TYR A 65 8.77 -7.11 2.53
CA TYR A 65 8.37 -7.97 3.63
C TYR A 65 6.85 -8.11 3.71
N VAL A 66 6.40 -9.29 4.12
CA VAL A 66 5.00 -9.58 4.41
C VAL A 66 4.87 -10.18 5.81
N LEU A 67 3.93 -9.64 6.58
CA LEU A 67 3.45 -10.21 7.83
C LEU A 67 1.96 -10.51 7.70
N PHE A 68 1.50 -11.49 8.47
CA PHE A 68 0.07 -11.81 8.53
C PHE A 68 -0.52 -11.33 9.85
N TYR A 69 -1.65 -10.64 9.79
CA TYR A 69 -2.48 -10.36 10.95
C TYR A 69 -3.69 -11.30 10.93
N LEU A 70 -3.69 -12.26 11.84
CA LEU A 70 -4.80 -13.18 12.09
C LEU A 70 -5.88 -12.46 12.89
N GLN A 71 -7.08 -12.40 12.34
CA GLN A 71 -8.22 -11.78 12.99
C GLN A 71 -8.76 -12.63 14.15
N GLN A 72 -9.20 -11.94 15.21
CA GLN A 72 -9.94 -12.55 16.31
C GLN A 72 -11.21 -13.26 15.79
N ASN A 73 -11.46 -14.46 16.30
CA ASN A 73 -12.68 -15.22 16.07
C ASN A 73 -12.95 -16.14 17.27
N TYR A 74 -13.83 -15.68 18.18
CA TYR A 74 -14.19 -16.41 19.39
C TYR A 74 -14.82 -17.79 19.12
N GLN A 75 -15.61 -17.92 18.06
CA GLN A 75 -16.27 -19.19 17.72
C GLN A 75 -15.25 -20.28 17.34
N MET A 76 -14.12 -19.87 16.78
CA MET A 76 -13.03 -20.76 16.37
C MET A 76 -11.88 -20.79 17.39
N GLY A 77 -12.10 -20.28 18.60
CA GLY A 77 -11.11 -20.29 19.68
C GLY A 77 -9.97 -19.27 19.55
N ILE A 78 -10.04 -18.31 18.62
CA ILE A 78 -9.05 -17.24 18.46
C ILE A 78 -9.51 -16.01 19.24
N TYR A 79 -9.03 -15.90 20.47
CA TYR A 79 -9.49 -14.87 21.42
C TYR A 79 -8.87 -13.49 21.24
N GLU A 80 -7.78 -13.37 20.48
CA GLU A 80 -7.09 -12.10 20.22
C GLU A 80 -6.57 -12.06 18.79
N GLY A 81 -6.54 -10.87 18.18
CA GLY A 81 -5.85 -10.68 16.91
C GLY A 81 -4.33 -10.79 17.11
N LYS A 82 -3.61 -11.38 16.15
CA LYS A 82 -2.17 -11.65 16.29
C LYS A 82 -1.40 -11.42 14.99
N PHE A 83 -0.20 -10.85 15.10
CA PHE A 83 0.76 -10.68 14.02
C PHE A 83 1.72 -11.86 13.97
N TYR A 84 1.87 -12.47 12.80
CA TYR A 84 2.68 -13.66 12.57
C TYR A 84 3.63 -13.51 11.39
N GLY A 85 4.79 -14.15 11.56
CA GLY A 85 5.76 -14.46 10.51
C GLY A 85 6.39 -13.23 9.84
N ILE A 86 7.50 -13.49 9.17
CA ILE A 86 8.15 -12.55 8.28
C ILE A 86 8.46 -13.33 7.01
N PHE A 87 7.84 -12.90 5.92
CA PHE A 87 8.00 -13.49 4.59
C PHE A 87 8.54 -12.43 3.64
N LYS A 88 9.09 -12.87 2.51
CA LYS A 88 9.57 -11.98 1.46
C LYS A 88 8.82 -12.22 0.17
N VAL A 89 8.48 -11.16 -0.53
CA VAL A 89 7.88 -11.21 -1.87
C VAL A 89 8.92 -11.67 -2.88
N ILE A 90 8.56 -12.63 -3.74
CA ILE A 90 9.45 -13.22 -4.73
C ILE A 90 8.89 -13.14 -6.14
N GLU A 91 9.78 -13.36 -7.12
CA GLU A 91 9.52 -13.55 -8.56
C GLU A 91 8.96 -12.33 -9.30
N ARG A 92 7.85 -11.74 -8.83
CA ARG A 92 7.08 -10.74 -9.56
C ARG A 92 6.24 -9.84 -8.66
N ARG A 93 5.71 -8.78 -9.27
CA ARG A 93 4.65 -7.94 -8.68
C ARG A 93 3.33 -8.69 -8.60
N GLY A 94 2.38 -8.10 -7.87
CA GLY A 94 1.03 -8.61 -7.70
C GLY A 94 0.32 -8.98 -9.00
N PHE A 95 -0.57 -9.96 -8.90
CA PHE A 95 -1.32 -10.50 -10.04
C PHE A 95 -2.79 -10.74 -9.65
N ILE A 96 -3.60 -10.96 -10.69
CA ILE A 96 -5.02 -11.30 -10.54
C ILE A 96 -5.20 -12.81 -10.71
N ASP A 97 -5.77 -13.43 -9.68
CA ASP A 97 -6.47 -14.71 -9.79
C ASP A 97 -7.96 -14.46 -9.58
N ASN A 98 -8.64 -14.12 -10.67
CA ASN A 98 -10.01 -13.57 -10.65
C ASN A 98 -11.02 -14.49 -9.96
N ASN A 99 -12.11 -13.92 -9.46
CA ASN A 99 -13.12 -14.64 -8.69
C ASN A 99 -14.13 -15.40 -9.58
N ASP A 100 -13.64 -16.32 -10.41
CA ASP A 100 -14.45 -17.23 -11.20
C ASP A 100 -14.42 -18.66 -10.59
N SER A 101 -14.92 -19.66 -11.31
CA SER A 101 -14.89 -21.06 -10.87
C SER A 101 -13.49 -21.68 -10.93
N GLN A 102 -12.53 -21.01 -11.56
CA GLN A 102 -11.15 -21.48 -11.74
C GLN A 102 -10.18 -20.86 -10.74
N GLN A 103 -10.65 -19.96 -9.87
CA GLN A 103 -9.79 -19.33 -8.85
C GLN A 103 -9.15 -20.41 -7.97
N PHE A 104 -7.82 -20.36 -7.85
CA PHE A 104 -7.06 -21.36 -7.14
C PHE A 104 -7.40 -21.34 -5.64
N LEU A 105 -7.67 -22.53 -5.09
CA LEU A 105 -8.09 -22.78 -3.71
C LEU A 105 -9.44 -22.15 -3.30
N LYS A 106 -10.33 -21.82 -4.25
CA LYS A 106 -11.59 -21.14 -3.90
C LYS A 106 -12.47 -21.92 -2.91
N ASN A 107 -12.50 -23.25 -3.05
CA ASN A 107 -13.30 -24.10 -2.18
C ASN A 107 -12.70 -24.18 -0.77
N GLU A 108 -11.39 -24.30 -0.68
CA GLU A 108 -10.61 -24.40 0.55
C GLU A 108 -10.60 -23.08 1.31
N LEU A 109 -10.37 -21.97 0.61
CA LEU A 109 -10.34 -20.63 1.18
C LEU A 109 -11.72 -20.16 1.64
N GLN A 110 -12.80 -20.71 1.09
CA GLN A 110 -14.20 -20.29 1.34
C GLN A 110 -14.44 -18.78 1.14
N LYS A 111 -13.53 -18.12 0.43
CA LYS A 111 -13.48 -16.68 0.22
C LYS A 111 -12.63 -16.39 -1.01
N SER A 112 -13.03 -15.38 -1.77
CA SER A 112 -12.22 -14.91 -2.90
C SER A 112 -11.04 -14.09 -2.41
N LEU A 113 -9.84 -14.48 -2.85
CA LEU A 113 -8.62 -13.71 -2.72
C LEU A 113 -8.12 -13.35 -4.12
N THR A 114 -8.74 -12.34 -4.74
CA THR A 114 -8.50 -11.97 -6.14
C THR A 114 -7.09 -11.45 -6.42
N PHE A 115 -6.52 -10.68 -5.50
CA PHE A 115 -5.24 -10.01 -5.66
C PHE A 115 -4.20 -10.76 -4.84
N ARG A 116 -3.15 -11.26 -5.50
CA ARG A 116 -2.18 -12.15 -4.87
C ARG A 116 -0.74 -11.76 -5.20
N ILE A 117 0.17 -12.18 -4.33
CA ILE A 117 1.63 -12.13 -4.48
C ILE A 117 2.23 -13.45 -4.00
N LEU A 118 3.34 -13.87 -4.60
CA LEU A 118 4.08 -15.05 -4.17
C LEU A 118 5.11 -14.66 -3.12
N LEU A 119 5.34 -15.57 -2.18
CA LEU A 119 6.20 -15.39 -1.03
C LEU A 119 7.26 -16.48 -0.97
N GLN A 120 8.31 -16.20 -0.21
CA GLN A 120 9.15 -17.19 0.42
C GLN A 120 9.26 -16.89 1.91
N ALA A 121 9.61 -17.89 2.69
CA ALA A 121 9.94 -17.72 4.10
C ALA A 121 11.19 -16.82 4.26
N ASP A 122 11.18 -15.98 5.30
CA ASP A 122 12.34 -15.26 5.79
C ASP A 122 12.56 -15.64 7.26
N ASP A 123 12.29 -14.75 8.21
CA ASP A 123 12.31 -15.08 9.63
C ASP A 123 10.90 -15.54 10.11
N VAL A 124 10.60 -16.84 10.04
CA VAL A 124 9.31 -17.41 10.49
C VAL A 124 9.41 -17.92 11.92
N TYR A 125 8.45 -17.52 12.76
CA TYR A 125 8.38 -17.87 14.18
C TYR A 125 7.07 -18.57 14.52
N ALA A 126 7.08 -19.40 15.56
CA ALA A 126 5.91 -20.19 15.95
C ALA A 126 4.79 -19.33 16.55
N ASP A 127 5.12 -18.48 17.51
CA ASP A 127 4.18 -17.67 18.28
C ASP A 127 4.00 -16.28 17.66
N GLY A 128 2.74 -15.84 17.55
CA GLY A 128 2.39 -14.50 17.07
C GLY A 128 2.25 -13.47 18.20
N VAL A 129 2.54 -12.20 17.90
CA VAL A 129 2.38 -11.08 18.84
C VAL A 129 0.93 -10.61 18.83
N THR A 130 0.31 -10.45 19.99
CA THR A 130 -1.09 -10.03 20.09
C THR A 130 -1.25 -8.56 19.70
N GLU A 131 -2.48 -8.19 19.33
CA GLU A 131 -2.85 -6.80 19.09
C GLU A 131 -2.57 -5.92 20.32
N TRP A 132 -2.85 -6.44 21.53
CA TRP A 132 -2.54 -5.76 22.79
C TRP A 132 -1.05 -5.46 22.93
N GLU A 133 -0.20 -6.47 22.75
CA GLU A 133 1.27 -6.32 22.85
C GLU A 133 1.82 -5.32 21.81
N ALA A 134 1.22 -5.24 20.62
CA ALA A 134 1.71 -4.39 19.55
C ALA A 134 1.16 -2.96 19.60
N LEU A 135 -0.12 -2.77 19.94
CA LEU A 135 -0.84 -1.50 19.77
C LEU A 135 -1.26 -0.84 21.08
N ASP A 136 -1.58 -1.61 22.11
CA ASP A 136 -2.14 -1.09 23.37
C ASP A 136 -1.10 -0.96 24.47
N GLU A 137 -0.05 -1.79 24.44
CA GLU A 137 1.06 -1.70 25.38
C GLU A 137 1.97 -0.51 25.06
N ILE A 138 1.76 0.57 25.81
CA ILE A 138 2.44 1.86 25.61
C ILE A 138 3.48 2.19 26.69
N SER A 139 3.74 1.30 27.65
CA SER A 139 4.69 1.57 28.76
C SER A 139 6.10 1.94 28.29
N SER A 140 6.51 1.46 27.11
CA SER A 140 7.81 1.76 26.49
C SER A 140 7.78 2.91 25.46
N ILE A 141 6.60 3.52 25.22
CA ILE A 141 6.42 4.61 24.26
C ILE A 141 6.66 5.94 24.97
N GLN A 142 7.64 6.70 24.49
CA GLN A 142 8.03 7.99 25.08
C GLN A 142 7.32 9.18 24.44
N SER A 143 6.82 9.02 23.21
CA SER A 143 6.10 10.07 22.50
C SER A 143 5.09 9.51 21.49
N PRO A 144 4.00 10.25 21.19
CA PRO A 144 2.92 9.74 20.33
C PRO A 144 3.39 9.28 18.94
N ASN A 145 4.42 9.90 18.37
CA ASN A 145 4.92 9.54 17.04
C ASN A 145 5.51 8.12 16.97
N GLN A 146 5.90 7.52 18.09
CA GLN A 146 6.44 6.15 18.16
C GLN A 146 5.35 5.07 18.13
N MET A 147 4.07 5.45 18.22
CA MET A 147 2.96 4.51 18.08
C MET A 147 2.88 3.94 16.65
N LEU A 148 2.30 2.74 16.52
CA LEU A 148 2.09 2.07 15.24
C LEU A 148 0.87 2.63 14.50
N TRP A 149 0.92 3.91 14.14
CA TRP A 149 -0.19 4.67 13.55
C TRP A 149 -0.79 4.03 12.30
N SER A 150 0.03 3.44 11.42
CA SER A 150 -0.46 2.76 10.22
C SER A 150 -1.44 1.64 10.58
N LEU A 151 -1.17 0.92 11.67
CA LEU A 151 -2.02 -0.18 12.18
C LEU A 151 -3.21 0.33 13.01
N ILE A 152 -3.01 1.38 13.80
CA ILE A 152 -4.10 2.01 14.57
C ILE A 152 -5.16 2.57 13.62
N TYR A 153 -4.75 3.36 12.61
CA TYR A 153 -5.68 3.88 11.61
C TYR A 153 -6.38 2.76 10.83
N ARG A 154 -5.66 1.68 10.54
CA ARG A 154 -6.24 0.49 9.93
C ARG A 154 -7.36 -0.08 10.79
N LYS A 155 -7.15 -0.24 12.10
CA LYS A 155 -8.15 -0.78 13.03
C LYS A 155 -9.38 0.11 13.11
N LEU A 156 -9.20 1.43 13.18
CA LEU A 156 -10.30 2.40 13.25
C LEU A 156 -11.16 2.44 11.98
N LYS A 157 -10.58 2.20 10.80
CA LYS A 157 -11.29 2.21 9.52
C LYS A 157 -11.82 0.86 9.08
N GLY A 158 -11.11 -0.24 9.36
CA GLY A 158 -11.47 -1.60 9.01
C GLY A 158 -11.98 -1.80 7.57
N ASN A 159 -11.11 -1.66 6.55
CA ASN A 159 -11.59 -1.71 5.14
C ASN A 159 -10.61 -2.27 4.08
N ARG A 160 -9.34 -2.54 4.42
CA ARG A 160 -8.37 -3.10 3.47
C ARG A 160 -7.81 -4.41 3.97
N GLY A 161 -7.57 -5.36 3.07
CA GLY A 161 -6.94 -6.64 3.42
C GLY A 161 -5.41 -6.63 3.32
N ASN A 162 -4.82 -5.49 2.93
CA ASN A 162 -3.38 -5.29 2.80
C ASN A 162 -3.03 -3.84 3.19
N THR A 163 -2.21 -3.66 4.23
CA THR A 163 -1.79 -2.36 4.74
C THR A 163 -0.27 -2.28 4.76
N MET A 164 0.32 -1.28 4.08
CA MET A 164 1.72 -0.95 4.28
C MET A 164 1.94 -0.47 5.71
N ILE A 165 3.11 -0.74 6.25
CA ILE A 165 3.59 -0.10 7.47
C ILE A 165 4.92 0.58 7.17
N THR A 166 5.22 1.63 7.92
CA THR A 166 6.49 2.35 7.79
C THR A 166 7.66 1.46 8.22
N ILE A 167 8.88 1.85 7.84
CA ILE A 167 10.11 1.09 8.12
C ILE A 167 10.28 0.88 9.64
N TYR A 168 10.09 1.93 10.45
CA TYR A 168 10.26 1.85 11.90
C TYR A 168 9.15 1.06 12.59
N GLU A 169 7.91 1.10 12.05
CA GLU A 169 6.82 0.25 12.54
C GLU A 169 7.12 -1.23 12.29
N PHE A 170 7.67 -1.56 11.11
CA PHE A 170 8.10 -2.91 10.80
C PHE A 170 9.21 -3.38 11.74
N ASP A 171 10.25 -2.58 11.95
CA ASP A 171 11.34 -2.91 12.86
C ASP A 171 10.83 -3.21 14.27
N ARG A 172 9.88 -2.41 14.76
CA ARG A 172 9.24 -2.62 16.07
C ARG A 172 8.47 -3.94 16.13
N ILE A 173 7.59 -4.22 15.17
CA ILE A 173 6.81 -5.48 15.14
C ILE A 173 7.74 -6.68 14.99
N LYS A 174 8.75 -6.60 14.11
CA LYS A 174 9.77 -7.63 13.95
C LYS A 174 10.46 -7.91 15.28
N GLN A 175 10.80 -6.88 16.06
CA GLN A 175 11.40 -7.06 17.38
C GLN A 175 10.43 -7.76 18.36
N LEU A 176 9.17 -7.35 18.40
CA LEU A 176 8.17 -7.97 19.27
C LEU A 176 8.03 -9.47 18.97
N ILE A 177 7.95 -9.85 17.69
CA ILE A 177 7.83 -11.26 17.27
C ILE A 177 9.10 -12.03 17.68
N ARG A 178 10.27 -11.47 17.43
CA ARG A 178 11.57 -12.07 17.81
C ARG A 178 11.65 -12.32 19.31
N ASN A 179 11.35 -11.32 20.13
CA ASN A 179 11.41 -11.45 21.59
C ASN A 179 10.42 -12.48 22.10
N LYS A 180 9.16 -12.47 21.60
CA LYS A 180 8.13 -13.41 22.03
C LYS A 180 8.54 -14.87 21.82
N ASN A 181 9.33 -15.12 20.79
CA ASN A 181 9.82 -16.45 20.43
C ASN A 181 11.23 -16.74 20.96
N ASN A 182 11.77 -15.93 21.88
CA ASN A 182 13.15 -16.05 22.37
C ASN A 182 14.19 -16.11 21.23
N ARG A 183 13.89 -15.43 20.11
CA ARG A 183 14.70 -15.39 18.88
C ARG A 183 14.88 -16.75 18.19
N ASN A 184 14.07 -17.75 18.54
CA ASN A 184 14.09 -19.07 17.92
C ASN A 184 13.25 -19.06 16.64
N VAL A 185 13.93 -19.07 15.50
CA VAL A 185 13.30 -19.19 14.18
C VAL A 185 12.94 -20.65 13.93
N LEU A 186 11.79 -20.90 13.32
CA LEU A 186 11.42 -22.24 12.86
C LEU A 186 12.34 -22.70 11.73
N THR A 187 12.71 -23.98 11.72
CA THR A 187 13.55 -24.57 10.68
C THR A 187 12.70 -25.12 9.54
N GLY A 188 13.22 -25.05 8.31
CA GLY A 188 12.53 -25.54 7.10
C GLY A 188 11.98 -24.41 6.22
N ASN A 189 11.39 -24.80 5.09
CA ASN A 189 10.91 -23.87 4.06
C ASN A 189 9.38 -23.83 3.92
N TYR A 190 8.68 -24.77 4.56
CA TYR A 190 7.23 -24.93 4.43
C TYR A 190 6.59 -24.92 5.80
N PHE A 191 5.42 -24.30 5.88
CA PHE A 191 4.76 -24.01 7.14
C PHE A 191 3.26 -24.26 7.02
N THR A 192 2.64 -24.56 8.16
CA THR A 192 1.18 -24.62 8.32
C THR A 192 0.78 -23.88 9.60
N PHE A 193 -0.52 -23.70 9.81
CA PHE A 193 -1.05 -23.08 11.02
C PHE A 193 -1.89 -24.08 11.81
N ASN A 194 -1.50 -24.33 13.06
CA ASN A 194 -2.26 -25.13 13.99
C ASN A 194 -3.26 -24.23 14.74
N THR A 195 -4.55 -24.40 14.47
CA THR A 195 -5.61 -23.57 15.06
C THR A 195 -5.84 -23.83 16.55
N GLN A 196 -5.50 -25.02 17.05
CA GLN A 196 -5.66 -25.37 18.47
C GLN A 196 -4.57 -24.71 19.32
N SER A 197 -3.31 -24.86 18.92
CA SER A 197 -2.17 -24.22 19.60
C SER A 197 -2.01 -22.75 19.24
N GLN A 198 -2.61 -22.32 18.12
CA GLN A 198 -2.42 -21.02 17.48
C GLN A 198 -0.94 -20.73 17.18
N LYS A 199 -0.25 -21.72 16.62
CA LYS A 199 1.16 -21.61 16.25
C LYS A 199 1.37 -21.91 14.78
N ILE A 200 2.37 -21.25 14.20
CA ILE A 200 2.97 -21.71 12.96
C ILE A 200 3.82 -22.94 13.28
N GLU A 201 3.71 -23.96 12.45
CA GLU A 201 4.48 -25.20 12.55
C GLU A 201 5.20 -25.47 11.22
N SER A 202 6.44 -25.95 11.29
CA SER A 202 7.16 -26.42 10.10
C SER A 202 6.51 -27.69 9.57
N CYS A 203 6.42 -27.82 8.25
CA CYS A 203 5.98 -29.04 7.59
C CYS A 203 6.95 -29.46 6.48
N THR A 204 6.85 -30.71 6.04
CA THR A 204 7.68 -31.25 4.95
C THR A 204 7.00 -31.15 3.58
N GLN A 205 5.69 -30.91 3.57
CA GLN A 205 4.90 -30.86 2.35
C GLN A 205 5.15 -29.56 1.60
N GLN A 206 5.77 -29.68 0.43
CA GLN A 206 5.86 -28.59 -0.52
C GLN A 206 4.57 -28.52 -1.33
N ASN A 207 3.76 -27.49 -1.12
CA ASN A 207 2.71 -27.13 -2.07
C ASN A 207 3.22 -26.06 -3.04
N ARG A 208 2.74 -26.12 -4.28
CA ARG A 208 3.06 -25.12 -5.30
C ARG A 208 1.81 -24.33 -5.63
N TYR A 209 1.97 -23.01 -5.76
CA TYR A 209 0.93 -22.17 -6.32
C TYR A 209 0.82 -22.42 -7.82
N THR A 210 -0.25 -23.06 -8.28
CA THR A 210 -0.50 -23.33 -9.71
C THR A 210 -1.68 -22.54 -10.26
N GLY A 211 -2.17 -21.56 -9.49
CA GLY A 211 -3.25 -20.68 -9.90
C GLY A 211 -2.87 -19.73 -11.03
N ARG A 212 -3.89 -19.11 -11.60
CA ARG A 212 -3.72 -18.09 -12.64
C ARG A 212 -2.98 -16.87 -12.08
N GLN A 213 -1.98 -16.41 -12.80
CA GLN A 213 -1.19 -15.23 -12.43
C GLN A 213 -1.29 -14.12 -13.48
N SER A 214 -2.52 -13.66 -13.75
CA SER A 214 -2.79 -12.67 -14.78
C SER A 214 -2.14 -11.33 -14.44
N ASN A 215 -1.47 -10.73 -15.42
CA ASN A 215 -0.96 -9.37 -15.31
C ASN A 215 -2.12 -8.37 -15.16
N ILE A 216 -1.88 -7.35 -14.34
CA ILE A 216 -2.79 -6.24 -14.15
C ILE A 216 -2.53 -5.22 -15.28
N ASN A 217 -3.58 -4.76 -15.95
CA ASN A 217 -3.51 -3.64 -16.89
C ASN A 217 -4.78 -2.78 -16.81
N LEU A 218 -4.66 -1.60 -16.21
CA LEU A 218 -5.77 -0.64 -16.08
C LEU A 218 -5.74 0.48 -17.12
N LEU A 219 -4.71 0.56 -17.94
CA LEU A 219 -4.51 1.67 -18.87
C LEU A 219 -5.70 1.87 -19.84
N PRO A 220 -6.27 0.82 -20.47
CA PRO A 220 -7.44 0.99 -21.33
C PRO A 220 -8.64 1.61 -20.61
N ARG A 221 -8.90 1.20 -19.35
CA ARG A 221 -9.99 1.73 -18.54
C ARG A 221 -9.74 3.18 -18.12
N LEU A 222 -8.51 3.51 -17.74
CA LEU A 222 -8.08 4.86 -17.38
C LEU A 222 -8.27 5.82 -18.57
N ILE A 223 -7.77 5.46 -19.75
CA ILE A 223 -7.91 6.28 -20.97
C ILE A 223 -9.38 6.52 -21.31
N ASN A 224 -10.23 5.49 -21.19
CA ASN A 224 -11.67 5.65 -21.42
C ASN A 224 -12.28 6.70 -20.49
N LYS A 225 -11.94 6.67 -19.20
CA LYS A 225 -12.42 7.70 -18.25
C LYS A 225 -11.87 9.09 -18.57
N TYR A 226 -10.59 9.18 -18.91
CA TYR A 226 -9.95 10.44 -19.31
C TYR A 226 -10.66 11.08 -20.51
N SER A 227 -10.83 10.32 -21.60
CA SER A 227 -11.46 10.80 -22.85
C SER A 227 -12.91 11.25 -22.68
N ARG A 228 -13.59 10.77 -21.64
CA ARG A 228 -14.98 11.11 -21.31
C ARG A 228 -15.10 12.16 -20.22
N ASN A 229 -13.98 12.76 -19.79
CA ASN A 229 -13.92 13.74 -18.69
C ASN A 229 -14.57 13.23 -17.39
N LEU A 230 -14.43 11.93 -17.10
CA LEU A 230 -14.86 11.35 -15.83
C LEU A 230 -13.74 11.46 -14.80
N GLN A 231 -14.07 11.42 -13.50
CA GLN A 231 -13.08 11.30 -12.42
C GLN A 231 -12.39 9.92 -12.45
N PHE A 232 -11.08 9.88 -12.21
CA PHE A 232 -10.27 8.67 -12.31
C PHE A 232 -9.00 8.70 -11.43
N GLU A 233 -8.98 9.50 -10.36
CA GLU A 233 -7.82 9.61 -9.44
C GLU A 233 -7.33 8.25 -8.95
N ILE A 234 -8.24 7.36 -8.58
CA ILE A 234 -7.89 6.02 -8.11
C ILE A 234 -7.24 5.15 -9.19
N HIS A 235 -7.66 5.30 -10.46
CA HIS A 235 -7.03 4.64 -11.61
C HIS A 235 -5.64 5.22 -11.87
N LEU A 236 -5.50 6.54 -11.76
CA LEU A 236 -4.21 7.23 -11.89
C LEU A 236 -3.24 6.77 -10.80
N GLN A 237 -3.68 6.70 -9.54
CA GLN A 237 -2.88 6.17 -8.42
C GLN A 237 -2.42 4.74 -8.71
N ALA A 238 -3.34 3.86 -9.10
CA ALA A 238 -3.03 2.46 -9.41
C ALA A 238 -2.04 2.33 -10.59
N TYR A 239 -2.16 3.18 -11.61
CA TYR A 239 -1.25 3.23 -12.75
C TYR A 239 0.15 3.72 -12.34
N ILE A 240 0.23 4.80 -11.55
CA ILE A 240 1.52 5.35 -11.07
C ILE A 240 2.25 4.29 -10.24
N LEU A 241 1.57 3.65 -9.29
CA LEU A 241 2.19 2.61 -8.46
C LEU A 241 2.65 1.41 -9.29
N GLN A 242 1.90 1.04 -10.33
CA GLN A 242 2.27 -0.03 -11.25
C GLN A 242 3.53 0.29 -12.07
N ASN A 243 3.74 1.56 -12.42
CA ASN A 243 4.75 1.99 -13.40
C ASN A 243 5.78 2.95 -12.79
N LEU A 244 5.88 3.00 -11.47
CA LEU A 244 6.61 4.03 -10.73
C LEU A 244 8.05 4.21 -11.24
N GLU A 245 8.75 3.11 -11.47
CA GLU A 245 10.15 3.08 -11.91
C GLU A 245 10.32 3.51 -13.38
N ASN A 246 9.23 3.60 -14.14
CA ASN A 246 9.23 3.98 -15.55
C ASN A 246 8.67 5.39 -15.78
N ILE A 247 8.21 6.07 -14.73
CA ILE A 247 7.61 7.40 -14.81
C ILE A 247 8.63 8.45 -14.41
N THR A 248 8.89 9.44 -15.26
CA THR A 248 9.57 10.67 -14.84
C THR A 248 8.63 11.49 -13.94
N PRO A 249 9.05 11.97 -12.76
CA PRO A 249 10.45 12.10 -12.31
C PRO A 249 10.99 10.95 -11.44
N PHE A 250 10.24 9.89 -11.20
CA PHE A 250 10.61 8.82 -10.26
C PHE A 250 11.62 7.80 -10.82
N SER A 251 11.78 7.72 -12.14
CA SER A 251 12.57 6.67 -12.80
C SER A 251 14.05 6.59 -12.37
N ASN A 252 14.60 7.68 -11.84
CA ASN A 252 15.99 7.76 -11.38
C ASN A 252 16.12 7.78 -9.85
N GLU A 253 15.01 7.68 -9.12
CA GLU A 253 15.01 7.72 -7.66
C GLU A 253 15.32 6.33 -7.09
N GLN A 254 16.22 6.28 -6.09
CA GLN A 254 16.41 5.07 -5.29
C GLN A 254 15.31 5.02 -4.22
N ILE A 255 14.16 4.47 -4.58
CA ILE A 255 13.03 4.35 -3.66
C ILE A 255 13.37 3.29 -2.59
N GLU A 256 13.12 3.60 -1.31
CA GLU A 256 13.30 2.67 -0.18
C GLU A 256 11.97 2.24 0.46
N TRP A 257 10.89 3.02 0.27
CA TRP A 257 9.56 2.72 0.78
C TRP A 257 8.46 3.33 -0.09
N ILE A 258 7.34 2.60 -0.24
CA ILE A 258 6.16 3.02 -1.01
C ILE A 258 4.88 2.81 -0.19
N GLY A 259 4.09 3.87 -0.02
CA GLY A 259 2.73 3.80 0.48
C GLY A 259 1.74 4.49 -0.45
N ASN A 260 0.53 3.96 -0.56
CA ASN A 260 -0.62 4.65 -1.12
C ASN A 260 -1.71 4.83 -0.06
N GLU A 261 -2.47 5.92 -0.12
CA GLU A 261 -3.59 6.15 0.78
C GLU A 261 -3.18 6.07 2.27
N VAL A 262 -2.02 6.66 2.56
CA VAL A 262 -1.39 6.67 3.89
C VAL A 262 -2.20 7.56 4.79
N SER A 263 -2.80 7.00 5.84
CA SER A 263 -3.68 7.75 6.73
C SER A 263 -2.88 8.79 7.52
N CYS A 264 -3.34 10.03 7.51
CA CYS A 264 -2.73 11.15 8.22
C CYS A 264 -3.80 11.95 8.96
N GLY A 265 -3.66 12.04 10.28
CA GLY A 265 -4.54 12.82 11.16
C GLY A 265 -5.82 12.09 11.59
N VAL A 266 -6.41 12.56 12.70
CA VAL A 266 -7.61 11.94 13.31
C VAL A 266 -8.88 12.13 12.49
N GLY A 267 -8.91 13.14 11.61
CA GLY A 267 -9.97 13.34 10.61
C GLY A 267 -9.91 12.35 9.44
N MET A 268 -9.00 11.38 9.49
CA MET A 268 -8.87 10.28 8.53
C MET A 268 -8.60 10.74 7.10
N GLN A 269 -7.83 11.82 6.95
CA GLN A 269 -7.28 12.22 5.66
C GLN A 269 -6.23 11.20 5.23
N ARG A 270 -5.93 11.18 3.93
CA ARG A 270 -4.99 10.21 3.38
C ARG A 270 -4.11 10.87 2.34
N ILE A 271 -2.82 10.65 2.45
CA ILE A 271 -1.85 10.98 1.41
C ILE A 271 -2.02 9.97 0.28
N ASP A 272 -2.29 10.42 -0.95
CA ASP A 272 -2.59 9.53 -2.07
C ASP A 272 -1.43 8.57 -2.35
N ILE A 273 -0.22 9.10 -2.48
CA ILE A 273 1.02 8.33 -2.55
C ILE A 273 2.06 8.99 -1.66
N MET A 274 2.84 8.21 -0.93
CA MET A 274 3.98 8.69 -0.17
C MET A 274 5.18 7.80 -0.48
N LEU A 275 6.30 8.41 -0.83
CA LEU A 275 7.55 7.72 -1.11
C LEU A 275 8.61 8.12 -0.08
N SER A 276 9.48 7.19 0.28
CA SER A 276 10.80 7.51 0.83
C SER A 276 11.84 7.13 -0.21
N THR A 277 12.74 8.07 -0.53
CA THR A 277 13.83 7.88 -1.49
C THR A 277 15.16 8.15 -0.81
N VAL A 278 16.23 7.58 -1.36
CA VAL A 278 17.61 7.81 -0.92
C VAL A 278 18.34 8.54 -2.03
N ARG A 279 18.85 9.73 -1.73
CA ARG A 279 19.69 10.52 -2.64
C ARG A 279 21.05 10.72 -1.98
N ASN A 280 22.07 10.06 -2.52
CA ASN A 280 23.39 9.93 -1.90
C ASN A 280 23.25 9.28 -0.51
N THR A 281 23.40 10.07 0.56
CA THR A 281 23.26 9.64 1.96
C THR A 281 21.98 10.16 2.61
N ASN A 282 21.26 11.07 1.95
CA ASN A 282 20.10 11.74 2.52
C ASN A 282 18.83 11.02 2.10
N ARG A 283 17.86 10.99 3.02
CA ARG A 283 16.52 10.47 2.73
C ARG A 283 15.61 11.61 2.37
N VAL A 284 14.75 11.40 1.39
CA VAL A 284 13.73 12.38 1.00
C VAL A 284 12.37 11.71 1.06
N CYS A 285 11.51 12.27 1.90
CA CYS A 285 10.10 11.91 2.02
C CYS A 285 9.29 12.75 1.04
N ILE A 286 8.50 12.09 0.18
CA ILE A 286 7.75 12.73 -0.91
C ILE A 286 6.27 12.39 -0.74
N PRO A 287 5.48 13.21 -0.02
CA PRO A 287 4.02 13.09 -0.04
C PRO A 287 3.47 13.66 -1.36
N ILE A 288 2.60 12.90 -1.99
CA ILE A 288 2.05 13.18 -3.32
C ILE A 288 0.53 13.30 -3.22
N GLU A 289 0.00 14.43 -3.65
CA GLU A 289 -1.44 14.62 -3.90
C GLU A 289 -1.72 14.44 -5.40
N LEU A 290 -2.72 13.64 -5.73
CA LEU A 290 -3.15 13.37 -7.09
C LEU A 290 -4.45 14.11 -7.41
N LYS A 291 -4.53 14.70 -8.60
CA LYS A 291 -5.78 15.20 -9.15
C LYS A 291 -6.05 14.69 -10.55
N SER A 292 -7.26 14.19 -10.77
CA SER A 292 -7.76 13.83 -12.10
C SER A 292 -8.24 15.03 -12.90
N THR A 293 -8.16 16.23 -12.34
CA THR A 293 -8.43 17.53 -12.99
C THR A 293 -7.17 18.36 -13.05
N GLU A 294 -7.23 19.54 -13.66
CA GLU A 294 -6.20 20.56 -13.49
C GLU A 294 -6.03 20.91 -11.99
N ALA A 295 -4.82 21.35 -11.62
CA ALA A 295 -4.62 21.89 -10.28
C ALA A 295 -5.44 23.18 -10.10
N TYR A 296 -5.96 23.38 -8.89
CA TYR A 296 -6.88 24.47 -8.57
C TYR A 296 -6.43 25.19 -7.30
N LEU A 297 -6.89 26.43 -7.12
CA LEU A 297 -6.59 27.22 -5.92
C LEU A 297 -7.05 26.50 -4.67
N SER A 298 -6.27 26.61 -3.59
CA SER A 298 -6.40 25.92 -2.30
C SER A 298 -5.97 24.46 -2.25
N ILE A 299 -5.47 23.87 -3.35
CA ILE A 299 -4.92 22.51 -3.36
C ILE A 299 -3.81 22.32 -2.31
N THR A 300 -3.05 23.38 -2.01
CA THR A 300 -1.98 23.33 -1.00
C THR A 300 -2.52 23.21 0.43
N THR A 301 -3.81 23.43 0.67
CA THR A 301 -4.43 23.25 2.00
C THR A 301 -4.39 21.79 2.42
N GLN A 302 -4.68 20.87 1.49
CA GLN A 302 -4.62 19.44 1.74
C GLN A 302 -3.18 19.00 1.94
N LEU A 303 -2.28 19.48 1.08
CA LEU A 303 -0.85 19.19 1.16
C LEU A 303 -0.20 19.70 2.45
N GLN A 304 -0.65 20.85 2.98
CA GLN A 304 -0.18 21.35 4.27
C GLN A 304 -0.44 20.37 5.40
N ARG A 305 -1.64 19.75 5.42
CA ARG A 305 -1.97 18.78 6.46
C ARG A 305 -1.10 17.52 6.36
N TYR A 306 -0.67 17.16 5.16
CA TYR A 306 0.30 16.07 4.97
C TYR A 306 1.66 16.46 5.53
N VAL A 307 2.14 17.66 5.22
CA VAL A 307 3.39 18.21 5.76
C VAL A 307 3.36 18.24 7.28
N ASP A 308 2.31 18.80 7.88
CA ASP A 308 2.15 18.91 9.34
C ASP A 308 2.18 17.53 10.01
N TRP A 309 1.48 16.54 9.43
CA TRP A 309 1.45 15.18 9.96
C TRP A 309 2.80 14.49 9.81
N ILE A 310 3.45 14.59 8.65
CA ILE A 310 4.76 13.98 8.40
C ILE A 310 5.81 14.55 9.36
N GLN A 311 5.83 15.86 9.56
CA GLN A 311 6.76 16.52 10.48
C GLN A 311 6.59 16.07 11.93
N GLN A 312 5.35 15.81 12.36
CA GLN A 312 5.06 15.42 13.74
C GLN A 312 5.20 13.91 13.99
N TYR A 313 4.83 13.07 13.02
CA TYR A 313 4.63 11.63 13.21
C TYR A 313 5.64 10.75 12.47
N TYR A 314 6.12 11.16 11.30
CA TYR A 314 7.03 10.34 10.49
C TYR A 314 8.49 10.76 10.68
N LEU A 315 8.82 12.04 10.45
CA LEU A 315 10.20 12.54 10.48
C LEU A 315 10.93 12.31 11.81
N PRO A 316 10.28 12.40 12.99
CA PRO A 316 10.97 12.10 14.25
C PRO A 316 11.44 10.65 14.37
N ASN A 317 10.77 9.70 13.71
CA ASN A 317 11.16 8.29 13.69
C ASN A 317 12.10 7.98 12.52
N ARG A 318 12.00 8.75 11.43
CA ARG A 318 12.78 8.57 10.20
C ARG A 318 13.22 9.92 9.63
N PRO A 319 14.28 10.53 10.18
CA PRO A 319 14.78 11.82 9.72
C PRO A 319 15.05 11.81 8.21
N SER A 320 14.42 12.76 7.52
CA SER A 320 14.42 12.88 6.07
C SER A 320 14.16 14.34 5.68
N ASP A 321 14.67 14.75 4.52
CA ASP A 321 14.19 15.95 3.83
C ASP A 321 12.74 15.72 3.37
N LEU A 322 12.00 16.81 3.13
CA LEU A 322 10.59 16.75 2.74
C LEU A 322 10.38 17.48 1.42
N GLU A 323 9.88 16.76 0.41
CA GLU A 323 9.60 17.32 -0.92
C GLU A 323 8.15 17.00 -1.31
N PRO A 324 7.19 17.81 -0.88
CA PRO A 324 5.79 17.59 -1.24
C PRO A 324 5.59 17.75 -2.75
N MET A 325 4.69 16.96 -3.32
CA MET A 325 4.43 16.93 -4.76
C MET A 325 2.93 16.97 -5.07
N ILE A 326 2.57 17.69 -6.13
CA ILE A 326 1.24 17.63 -6.75
C ILE A 326 1.40 17.01 -8.13
N ILE A 327 0.54 16.03 -8.46
CA ILE A 327 0.40 15.50 -9.81
C ILE A 327 -1.02 15.77 -10.29
N SER A 328 -1.20 16.55 -11.34
CA SER A 328 -2.53 16.89 -11.86
C SER A 328 -2.58 16.92 -13.39
N ARG A 329 -3.78 17.03 -13.98
CA ARG A 329 -3.89 17.23 -15.43
C ARG A 329 -3.19 18.52 -15.83
N LYS A 330 -2.55 18.48 -17.00
CA LYS A 330 -1.88 19.62 -17.63
C LYS A 330 -2.79 20.83 -17.80
N ILE A 331 -2.33 22.00 -17.34
CA ILE A 331 -3.02 23.27 -17.55
C ILE A 331 -2.67 23.82 -18.93
N SER A 332 -3.69 24.01 -19.76
CA SER A 332 -3.49 24.47 -21.15
C SER A 332 -3.12 25.95 -21.23
N ASN A 333 -3.76 26.82 -20.43
CA ASN A 333 -3.55 28.27 -20.45
C ASN A 333 -2.74 28.75 -19.25
N LYS A 334 -1.40 28.74 -19.41
CA LYS A 334 -0.44 29.20 -18.39
C LYS A 334 -0.30 30.72 -18.28
N THR A 335 -1.01 31.50 -19.09
CA THR A 335 -1.06 32.97 -18.96
C THR A 335 -2.35 33.44 -18.27
N SER A 336 -3.23 32.51 -17.89
CA SER A 336 -4.48 32.84 -17.21
C SER A 336 -4.23 33.35 -15.79
N GLN A 337 -5.12 34.23 -15.30
CA GLN A 337 -5.06 34.71 -13.91
C GLN A 337 -5.15 33.55 -12.90
N ASN A 338 -5.90 32.50 -13.23
CA ASN A 338 -6.01 31.31 -12.40
C ASN A 338 -4.67 30.59 -12.24
N TYR A 339 -3.92 30.42 -13.34
CA TYR A 339 -2.58 29.82 -13.28
C TYR A 339 -1.62 30.71 -12.50
N LEU A 340 -1.61 32.03 -12.73
CA LEU A 340 -0.76 32.97 -11.99
C LEU A 340 -1.06 32.95 -10.48
N ASN A 341 -2.34 32.88 -10.11
CA ASN A 341 -2.75 32.76 -8.70
C ASN A 341 -2.31 31.42 -8.10
N LEU A 342 -2.38 30.32 -8.86
CA LEU A 342 -1.91 29.00 -8.43
C LEU A 342 -0.39 29.00 -8.17
N VAL A 343 0.38 29.61 -9.06
CA VAL A 343 1.84 29.80 -8.89
C VAL A 343 2.13 30.64 -7.64
N ALA A 344 1.38 31.71 -7.41
CA ALA A 344 1.52 32.53 -6.20
C ALA A 344 1.18 31.74 -4.92
N GLU A 345 0.18 30.86 -4.96
CA GLU A 345 -0.14 29.94 -3.86
C GLU A 345 1.02 28.97 -3.60
N PHE A 346 1.57 28.34 -4.64
CA PHE A 346 2.71 27.42 -4.51
C PHE A 346 3.94 28.12 -3.91
N ASN A 347 4.26 29.32 -4.38
CA ASN A 347 5.36 30.12 -3.85
C ASN A 347 5.12 30.56 -2.39
N THR A 348 3.87 30.78 -2.01
CA THR A 348 3.50 31.09 -0.62
C THR A 348 3.63 29.86 0.26
N PHE A 349 3.19 28.70 -0.20
CA PHE A 349 3.37 27.42 0.47
C PHE A 349 4.86 27.11 0.71
N ASN A 350 5.69 27.28 -0.33
CA ASN A 350 7.13 27.06 -0.25
C ASN A 350 7.80 27.95 0.80
N ARG A 351 7.55 29.26 0.75
CA ARG A 351 8.10 30.22 1.73
C ARG A 351 7.65 29.93 3.16
N ARG A 352 6.37 29.60 3.37
CA ARG A 352 5.82 29.32 4.70
C ARG A 352 6.49 28.11 5.35
N ASN A 353 6.73 27.06 4.57
CA ASN A 353 7.23 25.79 5.10
C ASN A 353 8.76 25.64 4.97
N ASN A 354 9.43 26.55 4.26
CA ASN A 354 10.81 26.41 3.84
C ASN A 354 11.05 25.08 3.07
N LEU A 355 10.16 24.78 2.13
CA LEU A 355 10.17 23.55 1.31
C LEU A 355 10.12 23.90 -0.17
N GLN A 356 10.48 22.92 -1.01
CA GLN A 356 10.26 22.98 -2.46
C GLN A 356 9.10 22.05 -2.83
N LEU A 357 7.94 22.64 -3.12
CA LEU A 357 6.82 21.95 -3.76
C LEU A 357 7.19 21.60 -5.20
N ARG A 358 7.04 20.32 -5.55
CA ARG A 358 7.18 19.83 -6.91
C ARG A 358 5.82 19.79 -7.59
N TYR A 359 5.73 20.28 -8.82
CA TYR A 359 4.51 20.23 -9.59
C TYR A 359 4.72 19.41 -10.87
N VAL A 360 3.95 18.34 -11.02
CA VAL A 360 3.99 17.47 -12.20
C VAL A 360 2.63 17.53 -12.88
N GLU A 361 2.65 17.83 -14.17
CA GLU A 361 1.48 17.77 -15.03
C GLU A 361 1.46 16.45 -15.79
N PHE A 362 0.27 15.92 -16.07
CA PHE A 362 0.13 14.81 -17.00
C PHE A 362 -0.89 15.09 -18.12
N ASP A 363 -0.63 14.50 -19.28
CA ASP A 363 -1.55 14.39 -20.40
C ASP A 363 -1.54 12.96 -20.99
N ILE A 364 -2.54 12.65 -21.82
CA ILE A 364 -2.60 11.37 -22.54
C ILE A 364 -2.39 11.63 -24.02
N ILE A 365 -1.29 11.13 -24.57
CA ILE A 365 -0.95 11.23 -26.00
C ILE A 365 -0.75 9.81 -26.52
N THR A 366 -1.39 9.46 -27.65
CA THR A 366 -1.19 8.15 -28.32
C THR A 366 -1.35 6.94 -27.37
N ASN A 367 -2.36 6.96 -26.51
CA ASN A 367 -2.63 5.92 -25.49
C ASN A 367 -1.55 5.74 -24.42
N ASN A 368 -0.63 6.70 -24.28
CA ASN A 368 0.35 6.73 -23.19
C ASN A 368 0.09 7.93 -22.29
N ILE A 369 0.36 7.77 -21.00
CA ILE A 369 0.31 8.87 -20.03
C ILE A 369 1.70 9.48 -19.94
N ASN A 370 1.82 10.76 -20.26
CA ASN A 370 3.08 11.48 -20.15
C ASN A 370 3.05 12.35 -18.90
N PHE A 371 4.13 12.33 -18.14
CA PHE A 371 4.32 13.14 -16.95
C PHE A 371 5.45 14.14 -17.20
N VAL A 372 5.21 15.40 -16.86
CA VAL A 372 6.17 16.49 -17.07
C VAL A 372 6.23 17.34 -15.81
N GLU A 373 7.44 17.46 -15.25
CA GLU A 373 7.68 18.39 -14.15
C GLU A 373 7.67 19.83 -14.66
N VAL A 374 6.91 20.68 -13.97
CA VAL A 374 6.71 22.08 -14.32
C VAL A 374 7.59 22.96 -13.44
N ILE A 375 8.41 23.78 -14.10
CA ILE A 375 9.10 24.90 -13.45
C ILE A 375 8.14 26.10 -13.49
N TYR A 376 7.86 26.68 -12.32
CA TYR A 376 6.85 27.72 -12.15
C TYR A 376 7.36 28.92 -11.36
#